data_AF-A0AAW0G2U0-F1
#
_entry.id   AF-A0AAW0G2U0-F1
#
_cell.length_a   1.000
_cell.length_b   1.000
_cell.length_c   1.000
_cell.angle_alpha   90.00
_cell.angle_beta   90.00
_cell.angle_gamma   90.00
#
_symmetry.space_group_name_H-M   'P 1'
#
loop_
_entity.id
_entity.type
_entity.pdbx_description
1 polymer ?
#
loop_
_entity_poly.entity_id
_entity_poly.type
_entity_poly.pdbx_seq_one_letter_code
_entity_poly.pdbx_strand_id
1 'polypeptide(L)'
;MPLGLDQVISILNFLHDQHSSLLDLIISILQNPALFAHHRAVEPIGSNVTALLVAICESSCCGTDAVRWMYGYVNDRYAEQVVALTNKGAGWHFSASNTRIEQVEAFNLVAMANTMQAIAPELYNLIGHLLAADERTNEIREARRLARIKKTKDHQKYRRGRAQMHDESDSGESDSSDIYWEDMPGELEDVGGMSGTSAEDIEDRPTFIRERIVLIRRVTCLSIFMQSSNQQCNALQSMVGLYLHTCHVSEATLDLLARMGCSISTPSVNKAITSLSAQSSEVIERIGRTIRKNTPC
;
A
#
# COMPACT_ATOMS: atom_id res chain seq x y z
N MET A 1 -35.61 15.88 -16.81
CA MET A 1 -36.88 15.75 -16.06
C MET A 1 -37.23 14.27 -15.98
N PRO A 2 -37.73 13.77 -14.83
CA PRO A 2 -38.26 12.42 -14.76
C PRO A 2 -39.44 12.27 -15.74
N LEU A 3 -39.59 11.08 -16.32
CA LEU A 3 -40.73 10.75 -17.17
C LEU A 3 -42.03 10.93 -16.38
N GLY A 4 -43.08 11.44 -17.04
CA GLY A 4 -44.40 11.51 -16.42
C GLY A 4 -44.92 10.10 -16.13
N LEU A 5 -45.66 9.93 -15.04
CA LEU A 5 -46.20 8.62 -14.63
C LEU A 5 -46.96 7.92 -15.77
N ASP A 6 -47.74 8.67 -16.54
CA ASP A 6 -48.52 8.16 -17.67
C ASP A 6 -47.63 7.60 -18.78
N GLN A 7 -46.47 8.23 -19.03
CA GLN A 7 -45.50 7.74 -20.01
C GLN A 7 -44.85 6.44 -19.54
N VAL A 8 -44.49 6.35 -18.25
CA VAL A 8 -43.91 5.14 -17.68
C VAL A 8 -44.91 3.98 -17.77
N ILE A 9 -46.18 4.21 -17.41
CA ILE A 9 -47.24 3.20 -17.49
C ILE A 9 -47.44 2.75 -18.94
N SER A 10 -47.48 3.67 -19.89
CA SER A 10 -47.64 3.34 -21.30
C SER A 10 -46.49 2.46 -21.84
N ILE A 11 -45.25 2.75 -21.44
CA ILE A 11 -44.08 1.94 -21.82
C ILE A 11 -44.17 0.54 -21.19
N LEU A 12 -44.54 0.45 -19.91
CA LEU A 12 -44.67 -0.84 -19.22
C LEU A 12 -45.76 -1.72 -19.84
N ASN A 13 -46.91 -1.13 -20.20
CA ASN A 13 -47.98 -1.86 -20.88
C ASN A 13 -47.54 -2.36 -22.25
N PHE A 14 -46.82 -1.53 -23.03
CA PHE A 14 -46.28 -1.96 -24.32
C PHE A 14 -45.32 -3.14 -24.18
N LEU A 15 -44.44 -3.14 -23.19
CA LEU A 15 -43.52 -4.27 -22.93
C LEU A 15 -44.30 -5.52 -22.52
N HIS A 16 -45.33 -5.36 -21.69
CA HIS A 16 -46.20 -6.46 -21.29
C HIS A 16 -46.91 -7.11 -22.49
N ASP A 17 -47.43 -6.30 -23.42
CA ASP A 17 -48.08 -6.77 -24.65
C ASP A 17 -47.12 -7.52 -25.57
N GLN A 18 -45.82 -7.20 -25.51
CA GLN A 18 -44.75 -7.90 -26.23
C GLN A 18 -44.17 -9.10 -25.46
N HIS A 19 -44.80 -9.52 -24.36
CA HIS A 19 -44.34 -10.61 -23.48
C HIS A 19 -42.89 -10.44 -22.99
N SER A 20 -42.43 -9.19 -22.84
CA SER A 20 -41.06 -8.87 -22.41
C SER A 20 -41.09 -8.11 -21.09
N SER A 21 -40.18 -8.41 -20.16
CA SER A 21 -40.05 -7.60 -18.96
C SER A 21 -39.14 -6.39 -19.19
N LEU A 22 -39.33 -5.33 -18.39
CA LEU A 22 -38.41 -4.19 -18.38
C LEU A 22 -36.98 -4.64 -18.05
N LEU A 23 -36.84 -5.65 -17.18
CA LEU A 23 -35.54 -6.21 -16.83
C LEU A 23 -34.89 -6.91 -18.03
N ASP A 24 -35.64 -7.71 -18.80
CA ASP A 24 -35.12 -8.37 -20.01
C ASP A 24 -34.69 -7.35 -21.06
N LEU A 25 -35.45 -6.26 -21.22
CA LEU A 25 -35.06 -5.17 -22.09
C LEU A 25 -33.75 -4.52 -21.63
N ILE A 26 -33.63 -4.19 -20.34
CA ILE A 26 -32.40 -3.59 -19.79
C ILE A 26 -31.21 -4.53 -19.95
N ILE A 27 -31.35 -5.81 -19.60
CA ILE A 27 -30.31 -6.83 -19.77
C ILE A 27 -29.91 -6.95 -21.25
N SER A 28 -30.89 -7.04 -22.16
CA SER A 28 -30.64 -7.14 -23.61
C SER A 28 -29.93 -5.90 -24.13
N ILE A 29 -30.27 -4.72 -23.64
CA ILE A 29 -29.58 -3.47 -24.00
C ILE A 29 -28.13 -3.53 -23.52
N LEU A 30 -27.90 -3.87 -22.25
CA LEU A 30 -26.56 -3.89 -21.65
C LEU A 30 -25.64 -4.97 -22.25
N GLN A 31 -26.20 -6.09 -22.70
CA GLN A 31 -25.45 -7.21 -23.28
C GLN A 31 -25.13 -7.04 -24.78
N ASN A 32 -25.73 -6.07 -25.47
CA ASN A 32 -25.55 -5.88 -26.92
C ASN A 32 -24.81 -4.56 -27.22
N PRO A 33 -23.47 -4.58 -27.37
CA PRO A 33 -22.66 -3.38 -27.64
C PRO A 33 -23.09 -2.61 -28.89
N ALA A 34 -23.60 -3.33 -29.90
CA ALA A 34 -24.09 -2.73 -31.14
C ALA A 34 -25.24 -1.73 -30.93
N LEU A 35 -26.08 -1.93 -29.90
CA LEU A 35 -27.19 -1.02 -29.61
C LEU A 35 -26.69 0.34 -29.11
N PHE A 36 -25.58 0.37 -28.38
CA PHE A 36 -24.93 1.62 -27.95
C PHE A 36 -24.36 2.41 -29.12
N ALA A 37 -23.91 1.73 -30.19
CA ALA A 37 -23.37 2.40 -31.38
C ALA A 37 -24.47 2.97 -32.30
N HIS A 38 -25.65 2.38 -32.32
CA HIS A 38 -26.67 2.66 -33.33
C HIS A 38 -27.92 3.36 -32.80
N HIS A 39 -28.19 3.32 -31.48
CA HIS A 39 -29.45 3.82 -30.94
C HIS A 39 -29.24 4.98 -29.95
N ARG A 40 -29.60 6.20 -30.35
CA ARG A 40 -29.48 7.43 -29.53
C ARG A 40 -30.19 7.34 -28.17
N ALA A 41 -31.25 6.55 -28.04
CA ALA A 41 -31.95 6.42 -26.76
C ALA A 41 -31.18 5.59 -25.72
N VAL A 42 -30.16 4.84 -26.14
CA VAL A 42 -29.35 3.96 -25.27
C VAL A 42 -28.06 4.67 -24.82
N GLU A 43 -27.59 5.66 -25.58
CA GLU A 43 -26.42 6.49 -25.23
C GLU A 43 -26.48 7.02 -23.78
N PRO A 44 -27.62 7.56 -23.27
CA PRO A 44 -27.69 8.04 -21.90
C PRO A 44 -27.56 6.95 -20.85
N ILE A 45 -27.85 5.68 -21.16
CA ILE A 45 -27.72 4.58 -20.21
C ILE A 45 -26.24 4.35 -19.88
N GLY A 46 -25.36 4.42 -20.88
CA GLY A 46 -23.92 4.30 -20.66
C GLY A 46 -23.36 5.43 -19.81
N SER A 47 -23.75 6.68 -20.10
CA SER A 47 -23.29 7.85 -19.35
C SER A 47 -23.92 7.98 -17.95
N ASN A 48 -25.08 7.36 -17.71
CA ASN A 48 -25.82 7.48 -16.45
C ASN A 48 -25.92 6.15 -15.68
N VAL A 49 -25.08 5.15 -15.99
CA VAL A 49 -25.12 3.84 -15.32
C VAL A 49 -24.97 3.98 -13.80
N THR A 50 -24.12 4.91 -13.33
CA THR A 50 -23.95 5.20 -11.90
C THR A 50 -25.24 5.71 -11.27
N ALA A 51 -25.95 6.64 -11.93
CA ALA A 51 -27.21 7.16 -11.41
C ALA A 51 -28.30 6.08 -11.37
N LEU A 52 -28.32 5.18 -12.36
CA LEU A 52 -29.22 4.03 -12.37
C LEU A 52 -28.92 3.07 -11.19
N LEU A 53 -27.65 2.73 -10.98
CA LEU A 53 -27.25 1.86 -9.86
C LEU A 53 -27.57 2.49 -8.50
N VAL A 54 -27.32 3.80 -8.34
CA VAL A 54 -27.70 4.54 -7.13
C VAL A 54 -29.21 4.50 -6.91
N ALA A 55 -30.02 4.76 -7.94
CA ALA A 55 -31.47 4.71 -7.83
C ALA A 55 -31.99 3.31 -7.46
N ILE A 56 -31.34 2.24 -7.97
CA ILE A 56 -31.64 0.85 -7.58
C ILE A 56 -31.28 0.63 -6.10
N CYS A 57 -30.11 1.10 -5.66
CA CYS A 57 -29.67 0.97 -4.26
C CYS A 57 -30.54 1.78 -3.27
N GLU A 58 -31.07 2.92 -3.69
CA GLU A 58 -31.96 3.78 -2.87
C GLU A 58 -33.42 3.31 -2.88
N SER A 59 -33.78 2.39 -3.79
CA SER A 59 -35.14 1.88 -3.90
C SER A 59 -35.54 1.06 -2.68
N SER A 60 -36.73 1.33 -2.14
CA SER A 60 -37.28 0.61 -0.97
C SER A 60 -37.61 -0.86 -1.26
N CYS A 61 -37.85 -1.23 -2.52
CA CYS A 61 -38.25 -2.60 -2.87
C CYS A 61 -37.07 -3.55 -3.11
N CYS A 62 -35.92 -3.04 -3.55
CA CYS A 62 -34.78 -3.87 -3.96
C CYS A 62 -33.42 -3.38 -3.48
N GLY A 63 -33.33 -2.23 -2.79
CA GLY A 63 -32.07 -1.63 -2.35
C GLY A 63 -31.23 -2.58 -1.49
N THR A 64 -31.84 -3.25 -0.52
CA THR A 64 -31.14 -4.21 0.36
C THR A 64 -30.53 -5.38 -0.42
N ASP A 65 -31.26 -5.94 -1.39
CA ASP A 65 -30.78 -7.07 -2.18
C ASP A 65 -29.72 -6.63 -3.19
N ALA A 66 -29.89 -5.46 -3.80
CA ALA A 66 -28.92 -4.86 -4.72
C ALA A 66 -27.59 -4.56 -4.02
N VAL A 67 -27.63 -3.95 -2.82
CA VAL A 67 -26.44 -3.68 -2.01
C VAL A 67 -25.76 -4.98 -1.59
N ARG A 68 -26.53 -6.00 -1.14
CA ARG A 68 -25.96 -7.30 -0.78
C ARG A 68 -25.26 -7.96 -1.97
N TRP A 69 -25.89 -7.95 -3.14
CA TRP A 69 -25.30 -8.48 -4.37
C TRP A 69 -24.02 -7.73 -4.74
N MET A 70 -24.04 -6.39 -4.67
CA MET A 70 -22.87 -5.56 -4.98
C MET A 70 -21.69 -5.88 -4.06
N TYR A 71 -21.93 -6.04 -2.75
CA TYR A 71 -20.89 -6.47 -1.82
C TYR A 71 -20.32 -7.85 -2.16
N GLY A 72 -21.18 -8.82 -2.52
CA GLY A 72 -20.74 -10.14 -2.97
C GLY A 72 -19.82 -10.05 -4.19
N TYR A 73 -20.29 -9.35 -5.23
CA TYR A 73 -19.53 -9.15 -6.47
C TYR A 73 -18.18 -8.47 -6.23
N VAL A 74 -18.15 -7.40 -5.44
CA VAL A 74 -16.93 -6.65 -5.11
C VAL A 74 -15.95 -7.50 -4.28
N ASN A 75 -16.45 -8.28 -3.32
CA ASN A 75 -15.62 -9.19 -2.52
C ASN A 75 -15.00 -10.30 -3.38
N ASP A 76 -15.76 -10.87 -4.32
CA ASP A 76 -15.25 -11.87 -5.25
C ASP A 76 -14.13 -11.29 -6.10
N ARG A 77 -14.28 -10.06 -6.62
CA ARG A 77 -13.25 -9.34 -7.36
C ARG A 77 -11.98 -9.10 -6.53
N TYR A 78 -12.11 -8.73 -5.25
CA TYR A 78 -10.95 -8.58 -4.37
C TYR A 78 -10.28 -9.92 -4.07
N ALA A 79 -11.05 -10.99 -3.86
CA ALA A 79 -10.52 -12.33 -3.64
C ALA A 79 -9.73 -12.83 -4.86
N GLU A 80 -10.25 -12.63 -6.07
CA GLU A 80 -9.54 -12.91 -7.34
C GLU A 80 -8.19 -12.20 -7.39
N GLN A 81 -8.13 -10.94 -6.97
CA GLN A 81 -6.89 -10.17 -6.96
C GLN A 81 -5.88 -10.66 -5.93
N VAL A 82 -6.33 -11.06 -4.74
CA VAL A 82 -5.45 -11.70 -3.76
C VAL A 82 -4.88 -13.00 -4.35
N VAL A 83 -5.71 -13.84 -4.97
CA VAL A 83 -5.24 -15.06 -5.64
C VAL A 83 -4.23 -14.74 -6.73
N ALA A 84 -4.50 -13.74 -7.57
CA ALA A 84 -3.60 -13.29 -8.63
C ALA A 84 -2.24 -12.85 -8.09
N LEU A 85 -2.23 -12.11 -6.97
CA LEU A 85 -1.01 -11.72 -6.26
C LEU A 85 -0.26 -12.92 -5.70
N THR A 86 -0.91 -14.00 -5.29
CA THR A 86 -0.23 -15.17 -4.71
C THR A 86 0.44 -16.11 -5.71
N ASN A 87 0.24 -15.88 -7.01
CA ASN A 87 0.82 -16.71 -8.06
C ASN A 87 2.35 -16.70 -8.02
N LYS A 88 2.96 -17.88 -8.26
CA LYS A 88 4.43 -18.03 -8.29
C LYS A 88 5.12 -17.05 -9.25
N GLY A 89 4.47 -16.75 -10.38
CA GLY A 89 4.98 -15.80 -11.39
C GLY A 89 5.07 -14.36 -10.90
N ALA A 90 4.41 -14.00 -9.79
CA ALA A 90 4.44 -12.66 -9.25
C ALA A 90 5.68 -12.37 -8.39
N GLY A 91 6.50 -13.39 -8.07
CA GLY A 91 7.84 -13.19 -7.50
C GLY A 91 7.90 -12.97 -5.98
N TRP A 92 6.82 -13.23 -5.24
CA TRP A 92 6.74 -12.98 -3.79
C TRP A 92 7.18 -14.15 -2.91
N HIS A 93 7.70 -15.21 -3.53
CA HIS A 93 8.06 -16.42 -2.82
C HIS A 93 9.50 -16.34 -2.35
N PHE A 94 9.71 -16.39 -1.02
CA PHE A 94 11.03 -16.35 -0.43
C PHE A 94 11.32 -17.66 0.32
N SER A 95 12.40 -18.33 -0.09
CA SER A 95 12.85 -19.58 0.52
C SER A 95 14.04 -19.32 1.43
N ALA A 96 13.81 -19.36 2.75
CA ALA A 96 14.85 -19.13 3.74
C ALA A 96 16.10 -20.00 3.50
N SER A 97 15.94 -21.30 3.24
CA SER A 97 17.07 -22.22 3.01
C SER A 97 17.88 -21.90 1.75
N ASN A 98 17.26 -21.26 0.74
CA ASN A 98 17.86 -20.97 -0.56
C ASN A 98 17.97 -19.45 -0.80
N THR A 99 18.02 -18.65 0.26
CA THR A 99 18.10 -17.19 0.20
C THR A 99 19.39 -16.77 -0.48
N ARG A 100 19.32 -16.02 -1.57
CA ARG A 100 20.51 -15.47 -2.24
C ARG A 100 20.79 -14.03 -1.84
N ILE A 101 22.07 -13.64 -1.84
CA ILE A 101 22.48 -12.26 -1.53
C ILE A 101 21.84 -11.29 -2.52
N GLU A 102 21.79 -11.64 -3.81
CA GLU A 102 21.21 -10.78 -4.84
C GLU A 102 19.70 -10.57 -4.65
N GLN A 103 19.00 -11.54 -4.06
CA GLN A 103 17.57 -11.38 -3.74
C GLN A 103 17.35 -10.38 -2.61
N VAL A 104 18.25 -10.34 -1.63
CA VAL A 104 18.20 -9.38 -0.52
C VAL A 104 18.55 -7.98 -1.03
N GLU A 105 19.58 -7.86 -1.88
CA GLU A 105 20.00 -6.58 -2.47
C GLU A 105 18.99 -6.02 -3.48
N ALA A 106 18.37 -6.88 -4.29
CA ALA A 106 17.39 -6.46 -5.29
C ALA A 106 16.00 -6.14 -4.69
N PHE A 107 15.79 -6.38 -3.40
CA PHE A 107 14.50 -6.09 -2.78
C PHE A 107 14.22 -4.60 -2.75
N ASN A 108 13.13 -4.20 -3.39
CA ASN A 108 12.71 -2.82 -3.48
C ASN A 108 11.22 -2.69 -3.19
N LEU A 109 10.88 -1.98 -2.11
CA LEU A 109 9.50 -1.83 -1.65
C LEU A 109 8.63 -1.05 -2.65
N VAL A 110 9.20 -0.06 -3.36
CA VAL A 110 8.49 0.72 -4.38
C VAL A 110 8.19 -0.14 -5.59
N ALA A 111 9.14 -0.95 -6.04
CA ALA A 111 8.91 -1.91 -7.12
C ALA A 111 7.83 -2.93 -6.75
N MET A 112 7.85 -3.42 -5.49
CA MET A 112 6.82 -4.30 -4.96
C MET A 112 5.43 -3.63 -4.98
N ALA A 113 5.33 -2.38 -4.53
CA ALA A 113 4.09 -1.61 -4.56
C ALA A 113 3.54 -1.43 -5.99
N ASN A 114 4.41 -1.08 -6.95
CA ASN A 114 4.02 -0.89 -8.35
C ASN A 114 3.49 -2.18 -8.96
N THR A 115 4.14 -3.31 -8.73
CA THR A 115 3.68 -4.62 -9.22
C THR A 115 2.38 -5.04 -8.54
N MET A 116 2.24 -4.81 -7.23
CA MET A 116 0.99 -5.08 -6.51
C MET A 116 -0.17 -4.26 -7.09
N GLN A 117 0.05 -2.97 -7.35
CA GLN A 117 -0.94 -2.09 -7.96
C GLN A 117 -1.29 -2.51 -9.39
N ALA A 118 -0.32 -2.99 -10.16
CA ALA A 118 -0.55 -3.46 -11.53
C ALA A 118 -1.37 -4.77 -11.56
N ILE A 119 -1.13 -5.70 -10.64
CA ILE A 119 -1.84 -6.99 -10.57
C ILE A 119 -3.22 -6.85 -9.91
N ALA A 120 -3.32 -5.99 -8.88
CA ALA A 120 -4.49 -5.85 -8.04
C ALA A 120 -4.92 -4.38 -7.84
N PRO A 121 -5.28 -3.65 -8.91
CA PRO A 121 -5.50 -2.21 -8.82
C PRO A 121 -6.69 -1.83 -7.94
N GLU A 122 -7.83 -2.53 -8.05
CA GLU A 122 -9.02 -2.24 -7.24
C GLU A 122 -8.77 -2.49 -5.75
N LEU A 123 -8.13 -3.61 -5.39
CA LEU A 123 -7.79 -3.92 -3.99
C LEU A 123 -6.74 -2.93 -3.44
N TYR A 124 -5.72 -2.60 -4.23
CA TYR A 124 -4.71 -1.61 -3.86
C TYR A 124 -5.33 -0.23 -3.58
N ASN A 125 -6.29 0.18 -4.41
CA ASN A 125 -7.03 1.43 -4.22
C ASN A 125 -7.95 1.37 -3.01
N LEU A 126 -8.67 0.26 -2.78
CA LEU A 126 -9.49 0.08 -1.58
C LEU A 126 -8.66 0.26 -0.31
N ILE A 127 -7.53 -0.44 -0.19
CA ILE A 127 -6.66 -0.32 0.99
C ILE A 127 -6.17 1.12 1.12
N GLY A 128 -5.85 1.78 0.01
CA GLY A 128 -5.53 3.20 -0.02
C GLY A 128 -6.62 4.10 0.56
N HIS A 129 -7.87 3.88 0.17
CA HIS A 129 -9.02 4.62 0.70
C HIS A 129 -9.26 4.33 2.17
N LEU A 130 -9.17 3.06 2.60
CA LEU A 130 -9.35 2.67 4.01
C LEU A 130 -8.27 3.29 4.91
N LEU A 131 -7.02 3.35 4.44
CA LEU A 131 -5.92 4.00 5.16
C LEU A 131 -6.04 5.53 5.20
N ALA A 132 -6.84 6.12 4.30
CA ALA A 132 -7.10 7.54 4.22
C ALA A 132 -8.47 7.95 4.79
N ALA A 133 -9.24 7.00 5.34
CA ALA A 133 -10.67 7.19 5.67
C ALA A 133 -10.93 8.31 6.69
N ASP A 134 -9.98 8.61 7.57
CA ASP A 134 -10.08 9.72 8.53
C ASP A 134 -9.23 10.91 8.08
N GLU A 135 -9.76 11.65 7.10
CA GLU A 135 -9.14 12.85 6.55
C GLU A 135 -8.94 13.92 7.63
N ARG A 136 -9.92 14.10 8.53
CA ARG A 136 -9.85 15.07 9.63
C ARG A 136 -8.69 14.79 10.59
N THR A 137 -8.50 13.53 10.98
CA THR A 137 -7.35 13.15 11.81
C THR A 137 -6.03 13.33 11.07
N ASN A 138 -6.01 13.09 9.76
CA ASN A 138 -4.82 13.33 8.93
C ASN A 138 -4.48 14.83 8.86
N GLU A 139 -5.46 15.71 8.63
CA GLU A 139 -5.29 17.17 8.64
C GLU A 139 -4.79 17.67 10.01
N ILE A 140 -5.37 17.18 11.11
CA ILE A 140 -4.95 17.56 12.46
C ILE A 140 -3.50 17.14 12.70
N ARG A 141 -3.11 15.93 12.28
CA ARG A 141 -1.73 15.45 12.39
C ARG A 141 -0.77 16.29 11.55
N GLU A 142 -1.17 16.67 10.35
CA GLU A 142 -0.37 17.54 9.47
C GLU A 142 -0.19 18.94 10.05
N ALA A 143 -1.27 19.57 10.53
CA ALA A 143 -1.21 20.87 11.18
C ALA A 143 -0.27 20.86 12.40
N ARG A 144 -0.33 19.79 13.22
CA ARG A 144 0.59 19.61 14.36
C ARG A 144 2.04 19.46 13.90
N ARG A 145 2.30 18.69 12.85
CA ARG A 145 3.64 18.48 12.30
C ARG A 145 4.23 19.79 11.76
N LEU A 146 3.45 20.55 10.98
CA LEU A 146 3.86 21.86 10.46
C LEU A 146 4.13 22.85 11.59
N ALA A 147 3.30 22.86 12.65
CA ALA A 147 3.54 23.68 13.82
C ALA A 147 4.85 23.33 14.54
N ARG A 148 5.21 22.04 14.65
CA ARG A 148 6.50 21.59 15.22
C ARG A 148 7.68 22.02 14.36
N ILE A 149 7.60 21.84 13.04
CA ILE A 149 8.65 22.28 12.10
C ILE A 149 8.86 23.79 12.18
N LYS A 150 7.78 24.58 12.31
CA LYS A 150 7.89 26.02 12.51
C LYS A 150 8.62 26.36 13.81
N LYS A 151 8.25 25.71 14.92
CA LYS A 151 8.90 25.91 16.23
C LYS A 151 10.39 25.58 16.21
N THR A 152 10.81 24.51 15.53
CA THR A 152 12.25 24.14 15.44
C THR A 152 13.03 25.13 14.58
N LYS A 153 12.46 25.59 13.45
CA LYS A 153 13.06 26.67 12.63
C LYS A 153 13.22 27.96 13.43
N ASP A 154 12.22 28.33 14.22
CA ASP A 154 12.28 29.51 15.08
C ASP A 154 13.39 29.37 16.13
N HIS A 155 13.46 28.24 16.84
CA HIS A 155 14.54 27.98 17.81
C HIS A 155 15.94 28.02 17.17
N GLN A 156 16.10 27.48 15.95
CA GLN A 156 17.38 27.50 15.25
C GLN A 156 17.78 28.93 14.83
N LYS A 157 16.81 29.76 14.42
CA LYS A 157 17.04 31.18 14.13
C LYS A 157 17.46 31.95 15.38
N TYR A 158 16.81 31.71 16.52
CA TYR A 158 17.20 32.31 17.81
C TYR A 158 18.59 31.86 18.26
N ARG A 159 18.95 30.57 18.13
CA ARG A 159 20.30 30.08 18.47
C ARG A 159 21.39 30.70 17.58
N ARG A 160 21.15 30.85 16.28
CA ARG A 160 22.10 31.53 15.37
C ARG A 160 22.26 33.01 15.69
N GLY A 161 21.20 33.69 16.13
CA GLY A 161 21.27 35.08 16.56
C GLY A 161 21.95 35.28 17.93
N ARG A 162 21.86 34.27 18.83
CA ARG A 162 22.39 34.35 20.21
C ARG A 162 23.79 33.73 20.39
N ALA A 163 24.26 32.90 19.47
CA ALA A 163 25.61 32.32 19.48
C ALA A 163 26.77 33.35 19.37
N GLN A 164 26.45 34.66 19.44
CA GLN A 164 27.42 35.75 19.60
C GLN A 164 27.60 36.23 21.05
N MET A 165 26.84 35.71 22.02
CA MET A 165 26.98 36.10 23.43
C MET A 165 26.93 34.88 24.37
N HIS A 166 28.12 34.50 24.82
CA HIS A 166 28.49 33.79 26.06
C HIS A 166 27.82 32.46 26.45
N ASP A 167 28.73 31.53 26.73
CA ASP A 167 28.61 30.21 27.34
C ASP A 167 28.02 30.27 28.76
N GLU A 168 27.03 29.43 29.06
CA GLU A 168 26.87 28.68 30.32
C GLU A 168 25.53 27.91 30.37
N SER A 169 25.67 26.58 30.33
CA SER A 169 25.00 25.59 31.18
C SER A 169 23.51 25.76 31.53
N ASP A 170 22.61 25.10 30.79
CA ASP A 170 21.34 24.65 31.38
C ASP A 170 20.86 23.34 30.72
N SER A 171 20.94 22.26 31.49
CA SER A 171 20.53 20.91 31.13
C SER A 171 19.11 20.66 31.64
N GLY A 172 18.12 21.14 30.87
CA GLY A 172 16.71 20.83 31.12
C GLY A 172 16.33 19.49 30.50
N GLU A 173 16.18 18.46 31.33
CA GLU A 173 15.54 17.19 30.98
C GLU A 173 14.08 17.44 30.56
N SER A 174 13.77 17.18 29.29
CA SER A 174 12.40 17.22 28.77
C SER A 174 11.84 15.81 28.72
N ASP A 175 11.02 15.48 29.71
CA ASP A 175 10.21 14.28 29.79
C ASP A 175 9.21 14.25 28.60
N SER A 176 9.35 13.24 27.74
CA SER A 176 8.69 13.20 26.44
C SER A 176 8.48 11.75 25.98
N SER A 177 7.68 11.00 26.74
CA SER A 177 7.42 9.57 26.50
C SER A 177 6.19 9.26 25.64
N ASP A 178 5.39 10.26 25.24
CA ASP A 178 4.25 10.07 24.30
C ASP A 178 4.64 10.18 22.82
N ILE A 179 5.95 10.31 22.54
CA ILE A 179 6.53 10.54 21.23
C ILE A 179 7.29 9.30 20.74
N TYR A 180 6.63 8.17 20.60
CA TYR A 180 7.32 7.01 20.00
C TYR A 180 6.94 6.77 18.54
N TRP A 181 5.72 7.17 18.14
CA TRP A 181 5.28 7.06 16.74
C TRP A 181 5.20 8.42 16.03
N GLU A 182 5.28 9.53 16.77
CA GLU A 182 5.26 10.90 16.21
C GLU A 182 6.66 11.48 15.95
N ASP A 183 7.72 10.96 16.59
CA ASP A 183 9.15 11.26 16.30
C ASP A 183 9.84 10.04 15.71
N MET A 184 9.28 9.41 14.67
CA MET A 184 10.21 8.91 13.65
C MET A 184 10.72 10.18 12.98
N PRO A 185 11.96 10.65 13.26
CA PRO A 185 12.51 11.76 12.53
C PRO A 185 12.49 11.34 11.06
N GLY A 186 12.32 12.28 10.16
CA GLY A 186 12.58 12.07 8.74
C GLY A 186 14.06 11.78 8.44
N GLU A 187 14.75 11.04 9.30
CA GLU A 187 16.00 10.31 9.08
C GLU A 187 15.65 8.91 8.58
N LEU A 188 14.82 8.81 7.55
CA LEU A 188 15.22 7.90 6.49
C LEU A 188 16.39 8.62 5.86
N GLU A 189 17.60 8.31 6.35
CA GLU A 189 18.84 8.84 5.80
C GLU A 189 18.73 8.77 4.28
N ASP A 190 18.94 9.92 3.67
CA ASP A 190 19.12 10.05 2.25
C ASP A 190 20.37 9.25 1.90
N VAL A 191 20.19 7.96 1.57
CA VAL A 191 21.28 7.07 1.13
C VAL A 191 21.87 7.56 -0.22
N GLY A 192 21.38 8.65 -0.79
CA GLY A 192 22.00 9.35 -1.93
C GLY A 192 22.45 10.75 -1.55
N GLY A 193 23.71 10.91 -1.15
CA GLY A 193 24.28 12.22 -0.83
C GLY A 193 24.05 13.27 -1.92
N MET A 194 23.14 14.23 -1.66
CA MET A 194 23.06 15.49 -2.38
C MET A 194 23.21 16.65 -1.40
N SER A 195 24.47 17.06 -1.24
CA SER A 195 24.83 18.35 -0.65
C SER A 195 24.41 19.45 -1.62
N GLY A 196 23.31 20.15 -1.33
CA GLY A 196 22.94 21.35 -2.09
C GLY A 196 21.45 21.71 -2.20
N THR A 197 20.54 21.17 -1.38
CA THR A 197 19.12 21.55 -1.47
C THR A 197 18.88 22.97 -0.94
N SER A 198 18.26 23.77 -1.80
CA SER A 198 17.91 25.16 -1.55
C SER A 198 16.81 25.23 -0.48
N ALA A 199 16.63 26.38 0.16
CA ALA A 199 15.60 26.55 1.19
C ALA A 199 14.15 26.35 0.65
N GLU A 200 13.96 26.35 -0.68
CA GLU A 200 12.68 26.11 -1.35
C GLU A 200 12.31 24.61 -1.39
N ASP A 201 13.28 23.69 -1.33
CA ASP A 201 13.03 22.22 -1.37
C ASP A 201 12.48 21.65 -0.05
N ILE A 202 12.36 22.47 1.00
CA ILE A 202 11.93 22.02 2.34
C ILE A 202 10.40 21.94 2.45
N GLU A 203 9.66 22.66 1.60
CA GLU A 203 8.19 22.74 1.69
C GLU A 203 7.48 21.46 1.19
N ASP A 204 8.10 20.71 0.27
CA ASP A 204 7.56 19.46 -0.29
C ASP A 204 7.96 18.19 0.51
N ARG A 205 8.83 18.30 1.52
CA ARG A 205 9.27 17.15 2.33
C ARG A 205 8.14 16.47 3.13
N PRO A 206 7.14 17.17 3.71
CA PRO A 206 6.09 16.54 4.50
C PRO A 206 5.16 15.64 3.70
N THR A 207 4.79 16.06 2.49
CA THR A 207 3.89 15.34 1.57
C THR A 207 4.55 14.04 1.08
N PHE A 208 5.82 14.13 0.66
CA PHE A 208 6.61 12.97 0.24
C PHE A 208 6.69 11.87 1.32
N ILE A 209 6.93 12.26 2.58
CA ILE A 209 7.00 11.29 3.69
C ILE A 209 5.63 10.63 3.91
N ARG A 210 4.53 11.38 3.79
CA ARG A 210 3.18 10.84 3.93
C ARG A 210 2.88 9.82 2.84
N GLU A 211 3.18 10.13 1.60
CA GLU A 211 2.99 9.23 0.46
C GLU A 211 3.77 7.92 0.65
N ARG A 212 5.03 8.01 1.11
CA ARG A 212 5.83 6.82 1.43
C ARG A 212 5.24 5.99 2.57
N ILE A 213 4.74 6.62 3.63
CA ILE A 213 4.10 5.89 4.74
C ILE A 213 2.83 5.18 4.26
N VAL A 214 2.03 5.83 3.42
CA VAL A 214 0.83 5.21 2.84
C VAL A 214 1.22 4.04 1.94
N LEU A 215 2.26 4.19 1.12
CA LEU A 215 2.80 3.11 0.29
C LEU A 215 3.25 1.91 1.14
N ILE A 216 4.06 2.15 2.18
CA ILE A 216 4.53 1.10 3.09
C ILE A 216 3.32 0.36 3.69
N ARG A 217 2.34 1.09 4.21
CA ARG A 217 1.13 0.50 4.81
C ARG A 217 0.33 -0.33 3.81
N ARG A 218 0.16 0.15 2.57
CA ARG A 218 -0.53 -0.61 1.51
C ARG A 218 0.19 -1.93 1.22
N VAL A 219 1.50 -1.88 1.03
CA VAL A 219 2.32 -3.08 0.77
C VAL A 219 2.28 -4.04 1.96
N THR A 220 2.34 -3.54 3.19
CA THR A 220 2.22 -4.37 4.40
C THR A 220 0.87 -5.08 4.48
N CYS A 221 -0.24 -4.36 4.31
CA CYS A 221 -1.58 -4.96 4.35
C CYS A 221 -1.75 -6.05 3.27
N LEU A 222 -1.32 -5.75 2.03
CA LEU A 222 -1.38 -6.73 0.94
C LEU A 222 -0.49 -7.95 1.20
N SER A 223 0.72 -7.75 1.73
CA SER A 223 1.63 -8.85 2.05
C SER A 223 1.04 -9.77 3.12
N ILE A 224 0.29 -9.22 4.08
CA ILE A 224 -0.43 -10.03 5.08
C ILE A 224 -1.52 -10.85 4.41
N PHE A 225 -2.37 -10.23 3.58
CA PHE A 225 -3.42 -10.96 2.85
C PHE A 225 -2.85 -12.07 1.97
N MET A 226 -1.78 -11.79 1.23
CA MET A 226 -1.11 -12.76 0.39
C MET A 226 -0.51 -13.92 1.18
N GLN A 227 0.15 -13.64 2.31
CA GLN A 227 0.72 -14.69 3.17
C GLN A 227 -0.38 -15.56 3.80
N SER A 228 -1.51 -14.96 4.20
CA SER A 228 -2.67 -15.69 4.71
C SER A 228 -3.29 -16.61 3.65
N SER A 229 -3.33 -16.19 2.39
CA SER A 229 -3.82 -17.03 1.28
C SER A 229 -2.80 -18.07 0.80
N ASN A 230 -1.52 -17.73 0.84
CA ASN A 230 -0.42 -18.62 0.47
C ASN A 230 0.82 -18.32 1.32
N GLN A 231 1.14 -19.21 2.26
CA GLN A 231 2.26 -19.05 3.20
C GLN A 231 3.63 -18.90 2.51
N GLN A 232 3.74 -19.28 1.24
CA GLN A 232 4.96 -19.08 0.45
C GLN A 232 5.14 -17.63 0.01
N CYS A 233 4.08 -16.80 -0.03
CA CYS A 233 4.14 -15.37 -0.35
C CYS A 233 4.60 -14.57 0.88
N ASN A 234 5.89 -14.67 1.18
CA ASN A 234 6.50 -14.16 2.42
C ASN A 234 7.71 -13.26 2.14
N ALA A 235 7.83 -12.68 0.94
CA ALA A 235 8.96 -11.83 0.57
C ALA A 235 9.15 -10.66 1.55
N LEU A 236 8.12 -9.84 1.79
CA LEU A 236 8.21 -8.71 2.72
C LEU A 236 8.54 -9.18 4.13
N GLN A 237 7.83 -10.19 4.63
CA GLN A 237 8.02 -10.74 5.97
C GLN A 237 9.42 -11.32 6.18
N SER A 238 10.01 -11.91 5.14
CA SER A 238 11.38 -12.40 5.17
C SER A 238 12.38 -11.27 5.32
N MET A 239 12.19 -10.18 4.57
CA MET A 239 13.06 -9.00 4.64
C MET A 239 12.94 -8.28 5.98
N VAL A 240 11.72 -8.16 6.51
CA VAL A 240 11.48 -7.60 7.85
C VAL A 240 12.15 -8.48 8.92
N GLY A 241 12.01 -9.81 8.84
CA GLY A 241 12.63 -10.73 9.79
C GLY A 241 14.16 -10.67 9.77
N LEU A 242 14.77 -10.60 8.58
CA LEU A 242 16.21 -10.42 8.42
C LEU A 242 16.68 -9.09 9.01
N TYR A 243 16.00 -7.99 8.68
CA TYR A 243 16.32 -6.66 9.21
C TYR A 243 16.26 -6.62 10.74
N LEU A 244 15.17 -7.13 11.33
CA LEU A 244 15.02 -7.14 12.78
C LEU A 244 16.08 -8.00 13.49
N HIS A 245 16.50 -9.11 12.88
CA HIS A 245 17.62 -9.88 13.40
C HIS A 245 18.92 -9.07 13.38
N THR A 246 19.20 -8.30 12.32
CA THR A 246 20.38 -7.42 12.29
C THR A 246 20.34 -6.31 13.35
N CYS A 247 19.13 -5.89 13.74
CA CYS A 247 18.93 -4.94 14.84
C CYS A 247 18.97 -5.59 16.23
N HIS A 248 19.38 -6.87 16.34
CA HIS A 248 19.42 -7.62 17.60
C HIS A 248 18.08 -7.63 18.36
N VAL A 249 16.96 -7.61 17.63
CA VAL A 249 15.63 -7.73 18.24
C VAL A 249 15.49 -9.09 18.92
N SER A 250 14.91 -9.10 20.12
CA SER A 250 14.74 -10.34 20.89
C SER A 250 13.92 -11.39 20.13
N GLU A 251 14.26 -12.68 20.31
CA GLU A 251 13.54 -13.78 19.66
C GLU A 251 12.04 -13.78 20.02
N ALA A 252 11.69 -13.38 21.25
CA ALA A 252 10.30 -13.26 21.68
C ALA A 252 9.52 -12.22 20.86
N THR A 253 10.14 -11.08 20.54
CA THR A 253 9.55 -10.06 19.67
C THR A 253 9.44 -10.54 18.23
N LEU A 254 10.46 -11.23 17.71
CA LEU A 254 10.42 -11.83 16.37
C LEU A 254 9.30 -12.87 16.24
N ASP A 255 9.16 -13.75 17.22
CA ASP A 255 8.11 -14.76 17.25
C ASP A 255 6.71 -14.15 17.35
N LEU A 256 6.55 -13.06 18.12
CA LEU A 256 5.30 -12.30 18.16
C LEU A 256 4.97 -11.70 16.79
N LEU A 257 5.93 -11.03 16.14
CA LEU A 257 5.75 -10.46 14.80
C LEU A 257 5.46 -11.53 13.75
N ALA A 258 6.08 -12.71 13.88
CA ALA A 258 5.82 -13.84 13.00
C ALA A 258 4.38 -14.35 13.14
N ARG A 259 3.87 -14.44 14.37
CA ARG A 259 2.46 -14.80 14.64
C ARG A 259 1.46 -13.78 14.11
N MET A 260 1.84 -12.51 14.02
CA MET A 260 1.02 -11.46 13.42
C MET A 260 1.11 -11.41 11.88
N GLY A 261 1.99 -12.18 11.24
CA GLY A 261 2.20 -12.13 9.79
C GLY A 261 3.05 -10.95 9.32
N CYS A 262 3.80 -10.31 10.23
CA CYS A 262 4.70 -9.20 9.92
C CYS A 262 6.15 -9.67 9.66
N SER A 263 6.51 -10.88 10.11
CA SER A 263 7.84 -11.48 9.95
C SER A 263 7.73 -12.97 9.62
N ILE A 264 8.81 -13.57 9.11
CA ILE A 264 8.99 -15.02 9.15
C ILE A 264 9.39 -15.48 10.55
N SER A 265 9.25 -16.77 10.83
CA SER A 265 9.61 -17.36 12.11
C SER A 265 11.13 -17.29 12.37
N THR A 266 11.52 -17.20 13.64
CA THR A 266 12.93 -17.17 14.05
C THR A 266 13.77 -18.32 13.47
N PRO A 267 13.30 -19.59 13.45
CA PRO A 267 14.04 -20.67 12.76
C PRO A 267 14.24 -20.44 11.26
N SER A 268 13.32 -19.75 10.60
CA SER A 268 13.44 -19.41 9.18
C SER A 268 14.46 -18.28 8.98
N VAL A 269 14.49 -17.29 9.87
CA VAL A 269 15.54 -16.25 9.87
C VAL A 269 16.92 -16.88 10.03
N ASN A 270 17.10 -17.78 10.99
CA ASN A 270 18.37 -18.48 11.23
C ASN A 270 18.83 -19.30 10.02
N LYS A 271 17.88 -19.97 9.33
CA LYS A 271 18.17 -20.68 8.06
C LYS A 271 18.61 -19.73 6.96
N ALA A 272 17.94 -18.58 6.82
CA ALA A 272 18.32 -17.56 5.83
C ALA A 272 19.73 -17.02 6.10
N ILE A 273 20.06 -16.71 7.36
CA ILE A 273 21.41 -16.25 7.75
C ILE A 273 22.46 -17.32 7.47
N THR A 274 22.18 -18.59 7.81
CA THR A 274 23.10 -19.69 7.53
C THR A 274 23.36 -19.82 6.03
N SER A 275 22.29 -19.72 5.21
CA SER A 275 22.38 -19.78 3.74
C SER A 275 23.18 -18.60 3.16
N LEU A 276 22.94 -17.38 3.63
CA LEU A 276 23.67 -16.17 3.26
C LEU A 276 25.15 -16.25 3.69
N SER A 277 25.43 -16.76 4.89
CA SER A 277 26.80 -16.90 5.41
C SER A 277 27.62 -17.91 4.60
N ALA A 278 27.00 -19.02 4.18
CA ALA A 278 27.63 -20.00 3.31
C ALA A 278 27.99 -19.39 1.94
N GLN A 279 27.07 -18.61 1.34
CA GLN A 279 27.32 -17.91 0.07
C GLN A 279 28.42 -16.86 0.19
N SER A 280 28.38 -16.02 1.23
CA SER A 280 29.43 -15.03 1.49
C SER A 280 30.80 -15.68 1.64
N SER A 281 30.88 -16.82 2.34
CA SER A 281 32.12 -17.58 2.50
C SER A 281 32.64 -18.10 1.15
N GLU A 282 31.77 -18.61 0.29
CA GLU A 282 32.13 -19.06 -1.05
C GLU A 282 32.67 -17.90 -1.91
N VAL A 283 32.01 -16.73 -1.85
CA VAL A 283 32.44 -15.52 -2.57
C VAL A 283 33.81 -15.05 -2.08
N ILE A 284 34.03 -14.99 -0.77
CA ILE A 284 35.32 -14.60 -0.18
C ILE A 284 36.42 -15.58 -0.59
N GLU A 285 36.15 -16.90 -0.56
CA GLU A 285 37.12 -17.91 -0.98
C GLU A 285 37.48 -17.76 -2.47
N ARG A 286 36.48 -17.49 -3.32
CA ARG A 286 36.67 -17.27 -4.76
C ARG A 286 37.53 -16.03 -5.03
N ILE A 287 37.28 -14.93 -4.31
CA ILE A 287 38.09 -13.71 -4.40
C ILE A 287 39.52 -13.98 -3.92
N GLY A 288 39.69 -14.63 -2.76
CA GLY A 288 41.00 -14.98 -2.21
C GLY A 288 41.83 -15.86 -3.16
N ARG A 289 41.21 -16.86 -3.80
CA ARG A 289 41.85 -17.69 -4.83
C ARG A 289 42.27 -16.86 -6.06
N THR A 290 41.50 -15.85 -6.45
CA THR A 290 41.80 -14.97 -7.59
C THR A 290 42.98 -14.05 -7.27
N ILE A 291 43.00 -13.45 -6.09
CA ILE A 291 44.10 -12.60 -5.62
C ILE A 291 45.40 -13.42 -5.56
N ARG A 292 45.35 -14.62 -4.99
CA ARG A 292 46.53 -15.51 -4.88
C ARG A 292 47.11 -15.90 -6.24
N LYS A 293 46.29 -16.05 -7.28
CA LYS A 293 46.76 -16.39 -8.65
C LYS A 293 47.36 -15.21 -9.41
N ASN A 294 46.98 -13.98 -9.05
CA ASN A 294 47.35 -12.77 -9.79
C ASN A 294 48.48 -11.97 -9.12
N THR A 295 49.05 -12.45 -8.01
CA THR A 295 50.21 -11.80 -7.38
C THR A 295 51.49 -12.35 -8.04
N PRO A 296 52.22 -11.57 -8.86
CA PRO A 296 53.48 -12.02 -9.43
C PRO A 296 54.51 -12.23 -8.32
N CYS A 297 55.16 -13.40 -8.29
CA CYS A 297 56.30 -13.70 -7.42
C CYS A 297 57.52 -12.84 -7.78
#